data_AF-A0A1S3R2B8-F1
#
_entry.id   AF-A0A1S3R2B8-F1
#
_cell.length_a   1.000
_cell.length_b   1.000
_cell.length_c   1.000
_cell.angle_alpha   90.00
_cell.angle_beta   90.00
_cell.angle_gamma   90.00
#
_symmetry.space_group_name_H-M   'P 1'
#
loop_
_entity.id
_entity.type
_entity.pdbx_description
1 polymer ?
#
loop_
_entity_poly.entity_id
_entity_poly.type
_entity_poly.pdbx_seq_one_letter_code
_entity_poly.pdbx_strand_id
1 'polypeptide(L)'
;MIFRQFRKVFAQRAFWSALTSNSVEPPLSVSRTVVMPIAYEFCPDVVLVSSGFDAVEGHLAPLGGYKVSAKCFGILTRQLMGLAGGRVVMALEGGHELTAICNASEACVRALLGIQ
;
A
#
# COMPACT_ATOMS: atom_id res chain seq x y z
N MET A 1 -4.74 -26.93 1.91
CA MET A 1 -3.78 -26.92 3.04
C MET A 1 -2.66 -25.88 2.83
N ILE A 2 -3.00 -24.63 2.44
CA ILE A 2 -2.02 -23.58 2.06
C ILE A 2 -2.11 -22.31 2.93
N PHE A 3 -3.18 -22.11 3.70
CA PHE A 3 -3.38 -20.88 4.49
C PHE A 3 -3.04 -20.97 5.99
N ARG A 4 -2.49 -22.09 6.48
CA ARG A 4 -2.11 -22.26 7.90
C ARG A 4 -0.64 -21.99 8.23
N GLN A 5 0.22 -21.70 7.24
CA GLN A 5 1.66 -21.47 7.46
C GLN A 5 2.10 -19.99 7.56
N PHE A 6 1.25 -19.02 7.20
CA PHE A 6 1.63 -17.60 7.23
C PHE A 6 1.15 -16.88 8.49
N ARG A 7 1.49 -17.41 9.66
CA ARG A 7 1.25 -16.73 10.95
C ARG A 7 2.18 -15.52 11.18
N LYS A 8 2.95 -15.09 10.17
CA LYS A 8 4.08 -14.15 10.31
C LYS A 8 4.15 -13.06 9.24
N VAL A 9 3.30 -13.11 8.23
CA VAL A 9 3.41 -12.27 7.02
C VAL A 9 2.07 -11.62 6.74
N PHE A 10 2.01 -10.29 6.83
CA PHE A 10 0.88 -9.54 6.30
C PHE A 10 1.18 -9.22 4.83
N ALA A 11 0.44 -9.84 3.90
CA ALA A 11 0.59 -9.63 2.46
C ALA A 11 -0.54 -8.73 1.95
N GLN A 12 -0.24 -7.45 1.69
CA GLN A 12 -1.23 -6.54 1.13
C GLN A 12 -1.24 -6.68 -0.40
N ARG A 13 -1.98 -7.66 -0.94
CA ARG A 13 -2.31 -7.73 -2.37
C ARG A 13 -3.47 -6.79 -2.64
N ALA A 14 -3.20 -5.67 -3.30
CA ALA A 14 -4.19 -4.81 -3.98
C ALA A 14 -5.57 -4.69 -3.31
N PHE A 15 -5.62 -4.50 -1.98
CA PHE A 15 -6.81 -3.99 -1.28
C PHE A 15 -7.17 -2.56 -1.76
N TRP A 16 -6.31 -2.00 -2.62
CA TRP A 16 -6.36 -0.70 -3.27
C TRP A 16 -7.36 -0.57 -4.44
N SER A 17 -7.69 -1.66 -5.15
CA SER A 17 -8.58 -1.58 -6.32
C SER A 17 -10.05 -1.89 -5.98
N ALA A 18 -10.31 -2.70 -4.94
CA ALA A 18 -11.67 -3.14 -4.59
C ALA A 18 -12.44 -2.21 -3.63
N LEU A 19 -11.79 -1.21 -3.02
CA LEU A 19 -12.42 -0.26 -2.08
C LEU A 19 -12.57 1.18 -2.61
N THR A 20 -12.28 1.40 -3.89
CA THR A 20 -12.19 2.74 -4.48
C THR A 20 -13.03 2.89 -5.75
N SER A 21 -13.78 1.85 -6.15
CA SER A 21 -14.86 2.01 -7.14
C SER A 21 -16.01 2.78 -6.48
N ASN A 22 -15.95 4.11 -6.55
CA ASN A 22 -17.00 5.07 -6.13
C ASN A 22 -17.21 5.32 -4.62
N SER A 23 -16.28 4.93 -3.74
CA SER A 23 -16.42 5.19 -2.30
C SER A 23 -15.87 6.56 -1.89
N VAL A 24 -16.64 7.28 -1.08
CA VAL A 24 -16.44 8.66 -0.57
C VAL A 24 -15.23 8.81 0.39
N GLU A 25 -14.50 7.72 0.65
CA GLU A 25 -13.52 7.60 1.73
C GLU A 25 -12.09 7.57 1.16
N PRO A 26 -11.20 8.52 1.54
CA PRO A 26 -9.84 8.57 0.99
C PRO A 26 -9.02 7.33 1.42
N PRO A 27 -8.04 6.87 0.61
CA PRO A 27 -7.11 5.78 0.93
C PRO A 27 -6.58 5.73 2.38
N LEU A 28 -6.39 6.90 2.99
CA LEU A 28 -5.91 7.05 4.36
C LEU A 28 -6.94 6.70 5.43
N SER A 29 -8.25 6.91 5.19
CA SER A 29 -9.29 6.57 6.16
C SER A 29 -9.42 5.06 6.27
N VAL A 30 -9.56 4.35 5.14
CA VAL A 30 -9.59 2.88 5.07
C VAL A 30 -8.36 2.26 5.73
N SER A 31 -7.17 2.83 5.48
CA SER A 31 -5.95 2.36 6.14
C SER A 31 -6.08 2.46 7.66
N ARG A 32 -6.55 3.60 8.18
CA ARG A 32 -6.68 3.84 9.63
C ARG A 32 -7.81 3.04 10.29
N THR A 33 -8.93 2.85 9.62
CA THR A 33 -10.15 2.26 10.23
C THR A 33 -10.26 0.76 10.01
N VAL A 34 -9.63 0.22 8.97
CA VAL A 34 -9.74 -1.21 8.61
C VAL A 34 -8.38 -1.88 8.65
N VAL A 35 -7.42 -1.41 7.85
CA VAL A 35 -6.15 -2.13 7.63
C VAL A 35 -5.30 -2.17 8.89
N MET A 36 -5.03 -1.00 9.49
CA MET A 36 -4.15 -0.89 10.65
C MET A 36 -4.69 -1.62 11.89
N PRO A 37 -5.99 -1.50 12.26
CA PRO A 37 -6.53 -2.27 13.39
C PRO A 37 -6.35 -3.77 13.24
N ILE A 38 -6.67 -4.31 12.05
CA ILE A 38 -6.49 -5.74 11.75
C ILE A 38 -5.00 -6.13 11.80
N ALA A 39 -4.12 -5.30 11.24
CA ALA A 39 -2.69 -5.57 11.24
C ALA A 39 -2.07 -5.54 12.65
N TYR A 40 -2.54 -4.64 13.53
CA TYR A 40 -2.12 -4.63 14.94
C TYR A 40 -2.61 -5.86 15.70
N GLU A 41 -3.87 -6.28 15.50
CA GLU A 41 -4.41 -7.50 16.10
C GLU A 41 -3.68 -8.76 15.61
N PHE A 42 -3.32 -8.78 14.32
CA PHE A 42 -2.55 -9.87 13.73
C PHE A 42 -1.11 -9.94 14.26
N CYS A 43 -0.53 -8.81 14.65
CA CYS A 43 0.83 -8.69 15.19
C CYS A 43 1.91 -9.39 14.31
N PRO A 44 2.16 -8.90 13.09
CA PRO A 44 3.07 -9.56 12.15
C PRO A 44 4.53 -9.47 12.57
N ASP A 45 5.30 -10.52 12.25
CA ASP A 45 6.77 -10.50 12.36
C ASP A 45 7.42 -9.74 11.19
N VAL A 46 6.78 -9.71 10.02
CA VAL A 46 7.19 -8.97 8.82
C VAL A 46 5.96 -8.54 8.01
N VAL A 47 6.05 -7.38 7.35
CA VAL A 47 5.04 -6.87 6.42
C VAL A 47 5.56 -7.00 4.99
N LEU A 48 4.79 -7.67 4.12
CA LEU A 48 5.06 -7.75 2.68
C LEU A 48 3.99 -6.94 1.94
N VAL A 49 4.40 -5.94 1.17
CA VAL A 49 3.50 -5.09 0.40
C VAL A 49 3.63 -5.44 -1.07
N SER A 50 2.52 -5.84 -1.70
CA SER A 50 2.42 -5.91 -3.16
C SER A 50 2.13 -4.51 -3.66
N SER A 51 3.16 -3.80 -4.10
CA SER A 51 3.12 -2.39 -4.45
C SER A 51 2.75 -2.22 -5.92
N GLY A 52 1.45 -2.21 -6.22
CA GLY A 52 0.93 -1.77 -7.50
C GLY A 52 0.64 -0.26 -7.48
N PHE A 53 1.15 0.48 -8.46
CA PHE A 53 0.98 1.95 -8.55
C PHE A 53 -0.06 2.38 -9.59
N ASP A 54 -0.87 1.44 -10.08
CA ASP A 54 -1.94 1.71 -11.05
C ASP A 54 -3.02 2.68 -10.52
N ALA A 55 -3.14 2.83 -9.19
CA ALA A 55 -4.08 3.77 -8.58
C ALA A 55 -3.58 5.22 -8.52
N VAL A 56 -2.33 5.48 -8.91
CA VAL A 56 -1.80 6.83 -9.00
C VAL A 56 -2.49 7.59 -10.12
N GLU A 57 -2.81 8.86 -9.87
CA GLU A 57 -3.36 9.76 -10.88
C GLU A 57 -2.51 9.76 -12.16
N GLY A 58 -3.17 9.67 -13.33
CA GLY A 58 -2.52 9.63 -14.65
C GLY A 58 -2.80 8.34 -15.45
N HIS A 59 -3.28 7.28 -14.79
CA HIS A 59 -3.67 6.05 -15.47
C HIS A 59 -5.03 6.16 -16.17
N LEU A 60 -5.16 5.53 -17.35
CA LEU A 60 -6.42 5.45 -18.07
C LEU A 60 -7.46 4.65 -17.25
N ALA A 61 -8.74 5.02 -17.37
CA ALA A 61 -9.85 4.40 -16.64
C ALA A 61 -9.85 2.85 -16.61
N PRO A 62 -9.51 2.14 -17.71
CA PRO A 62 -9.51 0.67 -17.72
C PRO A 62 -8.36 0.02 -16.92
N LEU A 63 -7.29 0.77 -16.65
CA LEU A 63 -6.08 0.28 -15.99
C LEU A 63 -5.97 0.74 -14.53
N GLY A 64 -6.59 1.86 -14.19
CA GLY A 64 -6.54 2.38 -12.83
C GLY A 64 -7.01 3.81 -12.69
N GLY A 65 -8.21 4.14 -13.20
CA GLY A 65 -8.83 5.48 -13.19
C GLY A 65 -9.09 6.15 -11.82
N TYR A 66 -8.29 5.80 -10.82
CA TYR A 66 -8.22 6.38 -9.49
C TYR A 66 -7.37 7.65 -9.49
N LYS A 67 -7.54 8.46 -8.44
CA LYS A 67 -6.84 9.75 -8.26
C LYS A 67 -6.07 9.76 -6.95
N VAL A 68 -5.28 8.72 -6.70
CA VAL A 68 -4.43 8.68 -5.50
C VAL A 68 -3.13 9.42 -5.80
N SER A 69 -2.72 10.32 -4.93
CA SER A 69 -1.43 11.00 -5.10
C SER A 69 -0.27 10.09 -4.69
N ALA A 70 0.89 10.24 -5.34
CA ALA A 70 2.14 9.57 -4.94
C ALA A 70 2.47 9.79 -3.46
N LYS A 71 2.23 11.00 -2.94
CA LYS A 71 2.40 11.36 -1.52
C LYS A 71 1.58 10.46 -0.58
N CYS A 72 0.39 10.04 -1.01
CA CYS A 72 -0.46 9.14 -0.24
C CYS A 72 0.22 7.80 0.01
N PHE A 73 0.86 7.22 -1.01
CA PHE A 73 1.61 5.97 -0.90
C PHE A 73 2.78 6.08 0.10
N GLY A 74 3.45 7.22 0.16
CA GLY A 74 4.45 7.50 1.20
C GLY A 74 3.86 7.54 2.62
N ILE A 75 2.67 8.14 2.81
CA ILE A 75 1.98 8.13 4.12
C ILE A 75 1.58 6.72 4.54
N LEU A 76 1.05 5.94 3.60
CA LEU A 76 0.63 4.55 3.84
C LEU A 76 1.82 3.66 4.21
N THR A 77 2.94 3.82 3.49
CA THR A 77 4.20 3.13 3.81
C THR A 77 4.64 3.44 5.24
N ARG A 78 4.57 4.70 5.67
CA ARG A 78 4.88 5.08 7.07
C ARG A 78 3.95 4.44 8.10
N GLN A 79 2.67 4.31 7.80
CA GLN A 79 1.75 3.61 8.70
C GLN A 79 2.15 2.16 8.89
N LEU A 80 2.50 1.47 7.80
CA LEU A 80 2.96 0.09 7.83
C LEU A 80 4.30 -0.10 8.55
N MET A 81 5.19 0.90 8.50
CA MET A 81 6.45 0.88 9.26
C MET A 81 6.24 0.91 10.79
N GLY A 82 5.04 1.28 11.27
CA GLY A 82 4.66 1.15 12.68
C GLY A 82 4.43 -0.29 13.14
N LEU A 83 4.36 -1.24 12.21
CA LEU A 83 4.17 -2.67 12.47
C LEU A 83 5.51 -3.41 12.41
N ALA A 84 5.56 -4.62 12.98
CA ALA A 84 6.70 -5.54 12.83
C ALA A 84 8.08 -4.90 13.15
N GLY A 85 8.14 -3.89 14.03
CA GLY A 85 9.37 -3.12 14.29
C GLY A 85 10.00 -2.50 13.03
N GLY A 86 9.20 -2.10 12.05
CA GLY A 86 9.67 -1.50 10.79
C GLY A 86 10.12 -2.50 9.74
N ARG A 87 9.97 -3.82 9.96
CA ARG A 87 10.31 -4.85 8.97
C ARG A 87 9.27 -4.91 7.87
N VAL A 88 9.39 -3.99 6.91
CA VAL A 88 8.52 -3.85 5.74
C VAL A 88 9.33 -4.14 4.47
N VAL A 89 8.81 -5.01 3.61
CA VAL A 89 9.35 -5.27 2.28
C VAL A 89 8.30 -4.88 1.26
N MET A 90 8.70 -4.07 0.28
CA MET A 90 7.84 -3.64 -0.82
C MET A 90 8.27 -4.34 -2.10
N ALA A 91 7.34 -5.01 -2.77
CA ALA A 91 7.56 -5.69 -4.03
C ALA A 91 6.68 -5.03 -5.10
N LEU A 92 7.30 -4.39 -6.10
CA LEU A 92 6.60 -3.80 -7.23
C LEU A 92 5.83 -4.89 -7.99
N GLU A 93 4.57 -4.63 -8.31
CA GLU A 93 3.70 -5.57 -9.04
C GLU A 93 3.14 -4.95 -10.32
N GLY A 94 2.24 -3.97 -10.18
CA GLY A 94 1.63 -3.22 -11.28
C GLY A 94 2.03 -1.75 -11.35
N GLY A 95 1.62 -1.09 -12.42
CA GLY A 95 1.98 0.26 -12.80
C GLY A 95 2.22 0.33 -14.30
N HIS A 96 1.42 1.13 -15.01
CA HIS A 96 1.51 1.22 -16.48
C HIS A 96 1.95 2.60 -16.98
N GLU A 97 1.95 3.61 -16.10
CA GLU A 97 2.47 4.94 -16.41
C GLU A 97 3.78 5.17 -15.63
N LEU A 98 4.87 5.38 -16.37
CA LEU A 98 6.23 5.42 -15.82
C LEU A 98 6.42 6.54 -14.80
N THR A 99 5.88 7.73 -15.07
CA THR A 99 6.03 8.90 -14.20
C THR A 99 5.35 8.67 -12.86
N ALA A 100 4.15 8.10 -12.88
CA ALA A 100 3.35 7.74 -11.72
C ALA A 100 4.03 6.67 -10.88
N ILE A 101 4.59 5.63 -11.52
CA ILE A 101 5.38 4.59 -10.86
C ILE A 101 6.60 5.20 -10.18
N CYS A 102 7.37 6.02 -10.90
CA CYS A 102 8.57 6.67 -10.36
C CYS A 102 8.24 7.54 -9.15
N ASN A 103 7.25 8.42 -9.27
CA ASN A 103 6.86 9.33 -8.20
C ASN A 103 6.34 8.59 -6.96
N ALA A 104 5.51 7.56 -7.13
CA ALA A 104 4.97 6.80 -6.01
C ALA A 104 6.03 5.89 -5.38
N SER A 105 6.89 5.26 -6.19
CA SER A 105 8.04 4.50 -5.70
C SER A 105 9.00 5.37 -4.90
N GLU A 106 9.31 6.57 -5.40
CA GLU A 106 10.14 7.54 -4.69
C GLU A 106 9.51 7.92 -3.34
N ALA A 107 8.21 8.20 -3.31
CA ALA A 107 7.50 8.53 -2.07
C ALA A 107 7.55 7.39 -1.04
N CYS A 108 7.44 6.13 -1.49
CA CYS A 108 7.60 4.95 -0.63
C CYS A 108 9.03 4.78 -0.12
N VAL A 109 10.03 4.92 -1.00
CA VAL A 109 11.45 4.82 -0.63
C VAL A 109 11.85 5.93 0.34
N ARG A 110 11.41 7.17 0.11
CA ARG A 110 11.58 8.29 1.05
C ARG A 110 11.02 7.97 2.42
N ALA A 111 9.82 7.37 2.49
CA ALA A 111 9.23 6.92 3.74
C ALA A 111 10.09 5.85 4.44
N LEU A 112 10.55 4.82 3.71
CA LEU A 112 11.42 3.76 4.24
C LEU A 112 12.75 4.30 4.78
N LEU A 113 13.30 5.34 4.13
CA LEU A 113 14.51 6.04 4.57
C LEU A 113 14.28 7.05 5.70
N GLY A 114 13.03 7.32 6.08
CA GLY A 114 12.69 8.33 7.08
C GLY A 114 12.81 9.79 6.59
N ILE A 115 12.82 10.02 5.28
CA ILE A 115 12.98 11.33 4.63
C ILE A 115 11.60 11.94 4.30
N GLN A 116 11.41 13.25 4.57
CA GLN A 116 10.16 13.99 4.32
C GLN A 116 10.04 14.52 2.91
#